data_AF-A0AAW4JVS1-F1
#
_entry.id   AF-A0AAW4JVS1-F1
#
_cell.length_a   1.000
_cell.length_b   1.000
_cell.length_c   1.000
_cell.angle_alpha   90.00
_cell.angle_beta   90.00
_cell.angle_gamma   90.00
#
_symmetry.space_group_name_H-M   'P 1'
#
loop_
_entity.id
_entity.type
_entity.pdbx_description
1 polymer ?
#
loop_
_entity_poly.entity_id
_entity_poly.type
_entity_poly.pdbx_seq_one_letter_code
_entity_poly.pdbx_strand_id
1 'polypeptide(L)'
;MRNRKKVIIVILLVATITYLKYGIDHTHIHASSKIEYSVIQKPTDPPKDKPIKVIVSDGGKFCYGPNFSGGESYIIIEQCWQMHVMNARYDVFQRIS
;
A
#
# COMPACT_ATOMS: atom_id res chain seq x y z
N MET A 1 44.82 -50.38 1.57
CA MET A 1 43.72 -49.74 0.80
C MET A 1 42.33 -49.78 1.46
N ARG A 2 41.99 -50.81 2.26
CA ARG A 2 40.64 -50.99 2.85
C ARG A 2 40.27 -49.97 3.95
N ASN A 3 41.21 -49.60 4.83
CA ASN A 3 40.94 -48.66 5.93
C ASN A 3 40.83 -47.20 5.45
N ARG A 4 41.60 -46.80 4.43
CA ARG A 4 41.51 -45.45 3.83
C ARG A 4 40.14 -45.20 3.18
N LYS A 5 39.56 -46.21 2.50
CA LYS A 5 38.20 -46.12 1.95
C LYS A 5 37.14 -46.01 3.06
N LYS A 6 37.30 -46.73 4.17
CA LYS A 6 36.41 -46.62 5.33
C LYS A 6 36.44 -45.23 5.96
N VAL A 7 37.63 -44.63 6.11
CA VAL A 7 37.77 -43.27 6.65
C VAL A 7 37.10 -42.24 5.75
N ILE A 8 37.26 -42.35 4.43
CA ILE A 8 36.61 -41.44 3.47
C ILE A 8 35.07 -41.57 3.54
N ILE A 9 34.55 -42.79 3.67
CA ILE A 9 33.11 -43.03 3.82
C ILE A 9 32.58 -42.39 5.12
N VAL A 10 33.32 -42.52 6.22
CA VAL A 10 32.93 -41.89 7.49
C VAL A 10 32.91 -40.37 7.38
N ILE A 11 33.90 -39.76 6.72
CA ILE A 11 33.95 -38.31 6.50
C ILE A 11 32.75 -37.84 5.65
N LEU A 12 32.42 -38.56 4.58
CA LEU A 12 31.27 -38.24 3.73
C LEU A 12 29.94 -38.35 4.49
N LEU A 13 29.78 -39.36 5.34
CA LEU A 13 28.58 -39.52 6.18
C LEU A 13 28.45 -38.37 7.18
N VAL A 14 29.55 -37.97 7.84
CA VAL A 14 29.52 -36.85 8.77
C VAL A 14 29.18 -35.55 8.04
N ALA A 15 29.79 -35.30 6.88
CA ALA A 15 29.55 -34.08 6.09
C ALA A 15 28.11 -33.98 5.56
N THR A 16 27.50 -35.10 5.15
CA THR A 16 26.11 -35.11 4.67
C THR A 16 25.11 -34.90 5.81
N ILE A 17 25.36 -35.49 6.98
CA ILE A 17 24.55 -35.28 8.18
C ILE A 17 24.64 -33.82 8.64
N THR A 18 25.83 -33.22 8.65
CA THR A 18 25.98 -31.80 9.02
C THR A 18 25.33 -30.89 7.98
N TYR A 19 25.46 -31.18 6.68
CA TYR A 19 24.78 -30.43 5.62
C TYR A 19 23.25 -30.52 5.74
N LEU A 20 22.68 -31.68 6.03
CA LEU A 20 21.22 -31.80 6.25
C LEU A 20 20.76 -31.08 7.53
N LYS A 21 21.59 -31.06 8.57
CA LYS A 21 21.25 -30.46 9.87
C LYS A 21 21.39 -28.93 9.91
N TYR A 22 22.33 -28.38 9.13
CA TYR A 22 22.65 -26.95 9.14
C TYR A 22 22.45 -26.24 7.79
N GLY A 23 22.35 -26.98 6.68
CA GLY A 23 22.19 -26.44 5.31
C GLY A 23 20.75 -26.41 4.81
N ILE A 24 19.81 -27.02 5.53
CA ILE A 24 18.39 -26.71 5.36
C ILE A 24 18.11 -25.47 6.18
N ASP A 25 18.27 -24.32 5.55
CA ASP A 25 17.78 -23.07 6.08
C ASP A 25 16.26 -23.22 6.32
N HIS A 26 15.82 -23.05 7.57
CA HIS A 26 14.40 -23.14 7.92
C HIS A 26 13.61 -21.93 7.40
N THR A 27 14.19 -21.08 6.56
CA THR A 27 13.53 -19.97 5.87
C THR A 27 12.68 -20.41 4.68
N HIS A 28 12.03 -21.56 4.78
CA HIS A 28 10.73 -21.74 4.17
C HIS A 28 9.72 -21.97 5.29
N ILE A 29 9.50 -20.92 6.10
CA ILE A 29 8.19 -20.73 6.72
C ILE A 29 7.23 -20.65 5.54
N HIS A 30 6.67 -21.80 5.21
CA HIS A 30 5.45 -21.89 4.43
C HIS A 30 4.48 -20.98 5.18
N ALA A 31 4.24 -19.80 4.64
CA ALA A 31 3.16 -18.93 5.07
C ALA A 31 1.87 -19.71 4.78
N SER A 32 1.54 -20.66 5.65
CA SER A 32 0.24 -21.29 5.69
C SER A 32 -0.68 -20.20 6.24
N SER A 33 -1.11 -19.33 5.34
CA SER A 33 -2.27 -18.47 5.55
C SER A 33 -3.49 -19.39 5.64
N LYS A 34 -3.66 -20.09 6.75
CA LYS A 34 -5.01 -20.44 7.23
C LYS A 34 -5.66 -19.15 7.70
N ILE A 35 -5.90 -18.26 6.76
CA ILE A 35 -6.76 -17.10 6.92
C ILE A 35 -8.17 -17.65 6.64
N GLU A 36 -8.79 -18.24 7.66
CA GLU A 36 -10.25 -18.47 7.68
C GLU A 36 -10.99 -17.16 7.96
N TYR A 37 -10.69 -16.16 7.15
CA TYR A 37 -11.58 -15.03 6.94
C TYR A 37 -11.43 -14.67 5.48
N SER A 38 -12.26 -15.28 4.64
CA SER A 38 -12.62 -14.65 3.38
C SER A 38 -13.42 -13.39 3.72
N VAL A 39 -12.75 -12.34 4.21
CA VAL A 39 -13.30 -11.00 4.18
C VAL A 39 -13.38 -10.69 2.69
N ILE A 40 -14.54 -10.99 2.11
CA ILE A 40 -14.85 -10.65 0.73
C ILE A 40 -14.78 -9.14 0.68
N GLN A 41 -13.69 -8.62 0.13
CA GLN A 41 -13.55 -7.19 -0.11
C GLN A 41 -14.60 -6.83 -1.15
N LYS A 42 -15.61 -6.07 -0.71
CA LYS A 42 -16.50 -5.42 -1.65
C LYS A 42 -15.69 -4.33 -2.37
N PRO A 43 -15.80 -4.22 -3.70
CA PRO A 43 -15.27 -3.05 -4.39
C PRO A 43 -15.78 -1.78 -3.71
N THR A 44 -14.91 -0.80 -3.54
CA THR A 44 -15.32 0.53 -3.04
C THR A 44 -16.34 1.12 -4.00
N ASP A 45 -17.33 1.85 -3.46
CA ASP A 45 -18.24 2.63 -4.27
C ASP A 45 -17.45 3.57 -5.21
N PRO A 46 -17.94 3.83 -6.43
CA PRO A 46 -17.37 4.86 -7.28
C PRO A 46 -17.32 6.20 -6.54
N PRO A 47 -16.22 6.96 -6.67
CA PRO A 47 -16.11 8.24 -6.00
C PRO A 47 -17.18 9.22 -6.48
N LYS A 48 -17.71 10.00 -5.55
CA LYS A 48 -18.77 10.99 -5.79
C LYS A 48 -18.18 12.39 -5.86
N ASP A 49 -17.33 12.61 -6.87
CA ASP A 49 -16.61 13.87 -7.03
C ASP A 49 -17.59 15.01 -7.31
N LYS A 50 -17.49 16.09 -6.52
CA LYS A 50 -18.36 17.26 -6.60
C LYS A 50 -17.58 18.52 -6.24
N PRO A 51 -18.02 19.71 -6.67
CA PRO A 51 -17.42 20.95 -6.20
C PRO A 51 -17.54 21.06 -4.67
N ILE A 52 -16.44 21.42 -4.01
CA ILE A 52 -16.43 21.65 -2.56
C ILE A 52 -17.04 23.01 -2.28
N LYS A 53 -18.18 23.01 -1.57
CA LYS A 53 -18.93 24.22 -1.25
C LYS A 53 -18.38 24.89 0.00
N VAL A 54 -18.15 26.19 -0.07
CA VAL A 54 -17.77 27.05 1.04
C VAL A 54 -19.00 27.85 1.46
N ILE A 55 -19.40 27.70 2.72
CA ILE A 55 -20.46 28.50 3.35
C ILE A 55 -19.78 29.49 4.28
N VAL A 56 -19.92 30.77 3.99
CA VAL A 56 -19.36 31.86 4.81
C VAL A 56 -20.35 32.28 5.90
N SER A 57 -19.87 32.98 6.92
CA SER A 57 -20.64 33.31 8.13
C SER A 57 -21.93 34.09 7.88
N ASP A 58 -22.02 34.84 6.79
CA ASP A 58 -23.22 35.59 6.37
C ASP A 58 -24.21 34.75 5.54
N GLY A 59 -23.93 33.46 5.32
CA GLY A 59 -24.76 32.55 4.54
C GLY A 59 -24.47 32.54 3.04
N GLY A 60 -23.49 33.31 2.58
CA GLY A 60 -22.97 33.26 1.20
C GLY A 60 -22.50 31.85 0.81
N LYS A 61 -22.73 31.48 -0.45
CA LYS A 61 -22.45 30.14 -0.99
C LYS A 61 -21.47 30.25 -2.15
N PHE A 62 -20.27 29.73 -1.94
CA PHE A 62 -19.17 29.75 -2.91
C PHE A 62 -18.60 28.35 -3.09
N CYS A 63 -17.64 28.22 -3.99
CA CYS A 63 -16.91 26.98 -4.21
C CYS A 63 -15.40 27.19 -4.14
N TYR A 64 -14.72 26.13 -3.73
CA TYR A 64 -13.27 25.99 -3.72
C TYR A 64 -12.74 25.82 -5.16
N GLY A 65 -11.83 26.68 -5.57
CA GLY A 65 -11.10 26.60 -6.84
C GLY A 65 -9.59 26.62 -6.60
N PRO A 66 -8.88 25.47 -6.66
CA PRO A 66 -7.44 25.44 -6.50
C PRO A 66 -6.78 26.05 -7.76
N ASN A 67 -5.73 26.85 -7.56
CA ASN A 67 -4.93 27.41 -8.65
C ASN A 67 -3.44 27.19 -8.39
N PHE A 68 -2.72 26.69 -9.39
CA PHE A 68 -1.30 26.38 -9.29
C PHE A 68 -0.54 27.21 -10.31
N SER A 69 0.36 28.07 -9.83
CA SER A 69 1.15 28.96 -10.69
C SER A 69 2.51 29.25 -10.05
N GLY A 70 3.57 29.26 -10.85
CA GLY A 70 4.91 29.61 -10.36
C GLY A 70 5.50 28.65 -9.32
N GLY A 71 5.00 27.42 -9.20
CA GLY A 71 5.41 26.48 -8.15
C GLY A 71 4.68 26.68 -6.81
N GLU A 72 3.72 27.59 -6.76
CA GLU A 72 2.88 27.86 -5.58
C GLU A 72 1.45 27.36 -5.79
N SER A 73 0.74 27.15 -4.67
CA SER A 73 -0.65 26.71 -4.65
C SER A 73 -1.52 27.74 -3.93
N TYR A 74 -2.56 28.21 -4.63
CA TYR A 74 -3.53 29.17 -4.15
C TYR A 74 -4.92 28.56 -4.08
N ILE A 75 -5.76 29.11 -3.22
CA ILE A 75 -7.17 28.76 -3.13
C ILE A 75 -7.97 30.00 -3.51
N ILE A 76 -8.74 29.89 -4.57
CA ILE A 76 -9.72 30.89 -5.00
C ILE A 76 -11.07 30.47 -4.44
N ILE A 77 -11.77 31.40 -3.80
CA ILE A 77 -13.17 31.24 -3.40
C ILE A 77 -14.00 32.05 -4.38
N GLU A 78 -14.73 31.36 -5.25
CA GLU A 78 -15.49 31.99 -6.33
C GLU A 78 -16.88 31.38 -6.48
N GLN A 79 -17.67 31.93 -7.41
CA GLN A 79 -18.99 31.39 -7.72
C GLN A 79 -18.86 29.97 -8.28
N CYS A 80 -19.75 29.07 -7.89
CA CYS A 80 -19.64 27.64 -8.21
C CYS A 80 -19.69 27.28 -9.71
N TRP A 81 -20.04 28.23 -10.58
CA TRP A 81 -20.08 28.07 -12.03
C TRP A 81 -18.84 28.62 -12.74
N GLN A 82 -17.84 29.10 -12.00
CA GLN A 82 -16.60 29.64 -12.56
C GLN A 82 -15.64 28.52 -12.97
N MET A 83 -14.69 28.86 -13.84
CA MET A 83 -13.82 27.88 -14.49
C MET A 83 -12.79 27.21 -13.56
N HIS A 84 -12.37 27.83 -12.45
CA HIS A 84 -11.40 27.21 -11.54
C HIS A 84 -12.05 26.26 -10.52
N VAL A 85 -13.37 26.20 -10.49
CA VAL A 85 -14.11 25.28 -9.63
C VAL A 85 -13.98 23.86 -10.19
N MET A 86 -13.26 23.00 -9.47
CA MET A 86 -13.01 21.62 -9.85
C MET A 86 -13.89 20.66 -9.03
N ASN A 87 -14.28 19.55 -9.65
CA ASN A 87 -14.84 18.42 -8.90
C ASN A 87 -13.73 17.82 -8.05
N ALA A 88 -14.01 17.65 -6.76
CA ALA A 88 -13.04 17.10 -5.83
C ALA A 88 -13.75 16.19 -4.80
N ARG A 89 -12.95 15.44 -4.05
CA ARG A 89 -13.40 14.65 -2.91
C ARG A 89 -12.37 14.67 -1.79
N TYR A 90 -12.79 14.26 -0.60
CA TYR A 90 -11.85 13.89 0.44
C TYR A 90 -11.38 12.44 0.22
N ASP A 91 -10.08 12.23 0.23
CA ASP A 91 -9.49 10.89 0.27
C ASP A 91 -9.59 10.28 1.69
N VAL A 92 -9.11 9.04 1.84
CA VAL A 92 -9.11 8.33 3.14
C VAL A 92 -8.26 9.01 4.23
N PHE A 93 -7.38 9.94 3.85
CA PHE A 93 -6.55 10.74 4.75
C PHE A 93 -7.08 12.15 4.94
N GLN A 94 -8.33 12.42 4.51
CA GLN A 94 -8.97 13.73 4.60
C GLN A 94 -8.24 14.83 3.81
N ARG A 95 -7.48 14.46 2.77
CA ARG A 95 -6.91 15.40 1.81
C ARG A 95 -7.88 15.60 0.65
N ILE A 96 -7.83 16.77 0.04
CA ILE A 96 -8.61 17.05 -1.17
C ILE A 96 -7.90 16.39 -2.36
N SER A 97 -8.65 15.58 -3.11
CA SER A 97 -8.24 14.82 -4.30
C SER A 97 -9.12 15.17 -5.49
#